data_AF-A0ABD0NWU1-F1
#
_entry.id   AF-A0ABD0NWU1-F1
#
_cell.length_a   1.000
_cell.length_b   1.000
_cell.length_c   1.000
_cell.angle_alpha   90.00
_cell.angle_beta   90.00
_cell.angle_gamma   90.00
#
_symmetry.space_group_name_H-M   'P 1'
#
loop_
_entity.id
_entity.type
_entity.pdbx_description
1 polymer ?
#
loop_
_entity_poly.entity_id
_entity_poly.type
_entity_poly.pdbx_seq_one_letter_code
_entity_poly.pdbx_strand_id
1 'polypeptide(L)'
;MPLVTRNIEPRHLCRQSLPNTIKSELECVTNITLANIIRQLGSLSKYAEDVFGELFVQASSFAERVNTLGERVDKLQVKVTQLDPKEEE
;
A
#
# COMPACT_ATOMS: atom_id res chain seq x y z
N MET A 1 -0.50 23.24 5.63
CA MET A 1 0.56 22.40 5.01
C MET A 1 0.09 20.96 5.07
N PRO A 2 0.15 20.15 3.99
CA PRO A 2 -0.20 18.74 4.07
C PRO A 2 0.80 18.01 4.97
N LEU A 3 0.30 17.22 5.91
CA LEU A 3 1.11 16.34 6.76
C LEU A 3 1.83 15.35 5.84
N VAL A 4 3.14 15.21 5.98
CA VAL A 4 3.92 14.22 5.23
C VAL A 4 3.51 12.85 5.77
N THR A 5 2.56 12.20 5.11
CA THR A 5 1.95 10.95 5.58
C THR A 5 2.88 9.76 5.48
N ARG A 6 4.03 9.90 4.82
CA ARG A 6 4.87 8.76 4.48
C ARG A 6 6.36 9.10 4.38
N ASN A 7 7.00 9.27 5.55
CA ASN A 7 8.45 9.44 5.64
C ASN A 7 9.16 8.08 5.78
N ILE A 8 10.33 7.98 5.15
CA ILE A 8 11.24 6.83 5.33
C ILE A 8 12.32 7.24 6.32
N GLU A 9 12.47 6.46 7.39
CA GLU A 9 13.47 6.69 8.43
C GLU A 9 14.46 5.52 8.55
N PRO A 10 15.75 5.77 8.82
CA PRO A 10 16.39 7.08 8.99
C PRO A 10 16.67 7.81 7.67
N ARG A 11 16.48 9.13 7.62
CA ARG A 11 16.81 9.95 6.43
C ARG A 11 18.32 10.15 6.20
N HIS A 12 19.12 10.07 7.25
CA HIS A 12 20.58 10.21 7.20
C HIS A 12 21.25 8.94 7.72
N LEU A 13 22.11 8.33 6.91
CA LEU A 13 22.68 7.02 7.21
C LEU A 13 24.00 7.09 7.97
N CYS A 14 24.80 8.15 7.77
CA CYS A 14 26.18 8.24 8.24
C CYS A 14 26.58 9.61 8.84
N ARG A 15 25.62 10.49 9.14
CA ARG A 15 25.91 11.88 9.59
C ARG A 15 26.16 12.03 11.10
N GLN A 16 26.38 10.92 11.82
CA GLN A 16 26.58 10.95 13.27
C GLN A 16 28.07 11.11 13.60
N SER A 17 28.38 11.97 14.57
CA SER A 17 29.74 12.11 15.09
C SER A 17 30.16 10.82 15.80
N LEU A 18 31.37 10.35 15.52
CA LEU A 18 31.95 9.21 16.22
C LEU A 18 32.54 9.64 17.56
N PRO A 19 32.47 8.78 18.60
CA PRO A 19 33.25 8.94 19.81
C PRO A 19 34.76 8.93 19.54
N ASN A 20 35.50 9.85 20.17
CA ASN A 20 36.96 9.97 20.05
C ASN A 20 37.76 8.74 20.55
N THR A 21 37.09 7.75 21.14
CA THR A 21 37.69 6.52 21.69
C THR A 21 37.77 5.38 20.66
N ILE A 22 37.17 5.56 19.47
CA ILE A 22 37.12 4.52 18.44
C ILE A 22 38.45 4.46 17.69
N LYS A 23 39.07 3.28 17.66
CA LYS A 23 40.31 3.06 16.90
C LYS A 23 40.06 2.84 15.41
N SER A 24 39.01 2.06 15.08
CA SER A 24 38.64 1.71 13.70
C SER A 24 37.43 2.53 13.23
N GLU A 25 37.63 3.83 12.99
CA GLU A 25 36.54 4.75 12.63
C GLU A 25 35.80 4.31 11.35
N LEU A 26 36.53 3.91 10.32
CA LEU A 26 35.94 3.48 9.05
C LEU A 26 35.04 2.25 9.21
N GLU A 27 35.48 1.27 10.00
CA GLU A 27 34.70 0.07 10.29
C GLU A 27 33.42 0.42 11.06
N CYS A 28 33.54 1.31 12.06
CA CYS A 28 32.40 1.78 12.83
C CYS A 28 31.37 2.50 11.96
N VAL A 29 31.80 3.47 11.14
CA VAL A 29 30.92 4.20 10.22
C VAL A 29 30.26 3.26 9.22
N THR A 30 31.00 2.28 8.70
CA THR A 30 30.47 1.29 7.76
C THR A 30 29.36 0.47 8.42
N ASN A 31 29.59 -0.04 9.64
CA ASN A 31 28.60 -0.81 10.37
C ASN A 31 27.35 0.02 10.71
N ILE A 32 27.52 1.25 11.22
CA ILE A 32 26.41 2.17 11.48
C ILE A 32 25.61 2.44 10.20
N THR A 33 26.29 2.67 9.08
CA THR A 33 25.64 2.92 7.79
C THR A 33 24.84 1.71 7.33
N LEU A 34 25.40 0.50 7.40
CA LEU A 34 24.71 -0.74 7.05
C LEU A 34 23.48 -0.99 7.94
N ALA A 35 23.62 -0.82 9.26
CA ALA A 35 22.50 -0.94 10.19
C ALA A 35 21.37 0.06 9.87
N ASN A 36 21.74 1.31 9.56
CA ASN A 36 20.78 2.34 9.17
C ASN A 36 20.11 2.06 7.82
N ILE A 37 20.82 1.48 6.85
CA ILE A 37 20.24 1.03 5.57
C ILE A 37 19.19 -0.06 5.82
N ILE A 38 19.49 -1.06 6.66
CA ILE A 38 18.54 -2.13 7.00
C ILE A 38 17.28 -1.54 7.64
N ARG A 39 17.43 -0.58 8.56
CA ARG A 39 16.29 0.12 9.17
C ARG A 39 15.49 0.92 8.14
N GLN A 40 16.18 1.60 7.23
CA GLN A 40 15.56 2.40 6.17
C GLN A 40 14.75 1.51 5.22
N LEU A 41 15.28 0.33 4.86
CA LEU A 41 14.57 -0.67 4.07
C LEU A 41 13.32 -1.19 4.81
N GLY A 42 13.42 -1.45 6.12
CA GLY A 42 12.24 -1.82 6.92
C GLY A 42 11.16 -0.73 6.94
N SER A 43 11.55 0.54 7.07
CA SER A 43 10.62 1.68 6.96
C SER A 43 9.99 1.78 5.56
N LEU A 44 10.74 1.48 4.51
CA LEU A 44 10.23 1.45 3.13
C LEU A 44 9.28 0.26 2.90
N SER A 45 9.54 -0.91 3.48
CA SER A 45 8.62 -2.06 3.41
C SER A 45 7.28 -1.72 4.05
N LYS A 46 7.28 -1.07 5.22
CA LYS A 46 6.05 -0.60 5.86
C LYS A 46 5.29 0.42 5.00
N TYR A 47 6.00 1.36 4.38
CA TYR A 47 5.41 2.29 3.42
C TYR A 47 4.69 1.54 2.28
N ALA A 48 5.34 0.53 1.72
CA ALA A 48 4.77 -0.25 0.62
C ALA A 48 3.53 -1.01 1.08
N GLU A 49 3.56 -1.61 2.26
CA GLU A 49 2.41 -2.27 2.88
C GLU A 49 1.23 -1.32 3.05
N ASP A 50 1.44 -0.11 3.57
CA ASP A 50 0.38 0.88 3.74
C ASP A 50 -0.27 1.26 2.39
N VAL A 51 0.55 1.52 1.37
CA VAL A 51 0.05 1.86 0.01
C VAL A 51 -0.73 0.71 -0.61
N PHE A 52 -0.19 -0.51 -0.56
CA PHE A 52 -0.87 -1.67 -1.14
C PHE A 52 -2.10 -2.08 -0.33
N GLY A 53 -2.10 -1.88 0.99
CA GLY A 53 -3.26 -2.07 1.85
C GLY A 53 -4.41 -1.13 1.49
N GLU A 54 -4.13 0.16 1.32
CA GLU A 54 -5.13 1.14 0.87
C GLU A 54 -5.72 0.77 -0.50
N LEU A 55 -4.86 0.42 -1.46
CA LEU A 55 -5.29 -0.01 -2.80
C LEU A 55 -6.14 -1.29 -2.75
N PHE A 56 -5.74 -2.25 -1.91
CA PHE A 56 -6.48 -3.49 -1.73
C PHE A 56 -7.89 -3.25 -1.23
N VAL A 57 -8.05 -2.43 -0.17
CA VAL A 57 -9.37 -2.08 0.37
C VAL A 57 -10.28 -1.45 -0.69
N GLN A 58 -9.74 -0.53 -1.49
CA GLN A 58 -10.49 0.10 -2.57
C GLN A 58 -10.88 -0.90 -3.67
N ALA A 59 -9.96 -1.77 -4.08
CA ALA A 59 -10.20 -2.80 -5.07
C ALA A 59 -11.24 -3.82 -4.60
N SER A 60 -11.19 -4.24 -3.32
CA SER A 60 -12.17 -5.15 -2.73
C SER A 60 -13.57 -4.53 -2.70
N SER A 61 -13.68 -3.26 -2.28
CA SER A 61 -14.97 -2.54 -2.32
C SER A 61 -15.52 -2.41 -3.75
N PHE A 62 -14.65 -2.16 -4.72
CA PHE A 62 -15.04 -2.12 -6.12
C PHE A 62 -15.52 -3.49 -6.61
N ALA A 63 -14.82 -4.58 -6.28
CA ALA A 63 -15.20 -5.94 -6.65
C ALA A 63 -16.58 -6.32 -6.09
N GLU A 64 -16.88 -6.00 -4.83
CA GLU A 64 -18.20 -6.25 -4.22
C GLU A 64 -19.33 -5.54 -4.99
N ARG A 65 -19.11 -4.28 -5.36
CA ARG A 65 -20.07 -3.50 -6.15
C ARG A 65 -20.26 -4.08 -7.54
N VAL A 66 -19.19 -4.52 -8.19
CA VAL A 66 -19.24 -5.16 -9.51
C VAL A 66 -20.01 -6.48 -9.44
N ASN A 67 -19.77 -7.31 -8.43
CA ASN A 67 -20.51 -8.56 -8.23
C ASN A 67 -22.00 -8.30 -8.02
N THR A 68 -22.35 -7.37 -7.15
CA THR A 68 -23.75 -6.97 -6.91
C THR A 68 -24.41 -6.46 -8.19
N LEU A 69 -23.69 -5.66 -8.98
CA LEU A 69 -24.21 -5.17 -10.26
C LEU A 69 -24.39 -6.30 -11.27
N GLY A 70 -23.43 -7.23 -11.35
CA GLY A 70 -23.51 -8.42 -12.20
C GLY A 70 -24.77 -9.24 -11.91
N GLU A 71 -25.03 -9.57 -10.64
CA GLU A 71 -26.25 -10.30 -10.27
C GLU A 71 -27.54 -9.56 -10.66
N ARG A 72 -27.54 -8.23 -10.57
CA ARG A 72 -28.70 -7.42 -10.97
C ARG A 72 -28.89 -7.43 -12.49
N VAL A 73 -27.80 -7.39 -13.25
CA VAL A 73 -27.82 -7.50 -14.72
C VAL A 73 -28.34 -8.87 -15.13
N ASP A 74 -27.88 -9.96 -14.51
CA ASP A 74 -28.35 -11.32 -14.82
C ASP A 74 -29.85 -11.47 -14.55
N LYS A 75 -30.32 -11.00 -13.38
CA LYS A 75 -31.74 -11.01 -13.03
C LYS A 75 -32.58 -10.18 -14.01
N LEU A 76 -32.07 -9.02 -14.43
CA LEU A 76 -32.76 -8.17 -15.40
C LEU A 76 -32.83 -8.85 -16.77
N GLN A 77 -31.74 -9.46 -17.21
CA GLN A 77 -31.69 -10.18 -18.48
C GLN A 77 -32.74 -11.29 -18.53
N VAL A 78 -32.87 -12.09 -17.46
CA VAL A 78 -33.91 -13.13 -17.35
C VAL A 78 -35.31 -12.54 -17.43
N LYS A 79 -35.58 -11.44 -16.71
CA LYS A 79 -36.88 -10.77 -16.76
C LYS A 79 -37.20 -10.25 -18.16
N VAL A 80 -36.23 -9.64 -18.83
CA VAL A 80 -36.42 -9.06 -20.17
C VAL A 80 -36.66 -10.15 -21.21
N THR A 81 -35.98 -11.30 -21.14
CA THR A 81 -36.23 -12.42 -22.07
C THR A 81 -37.55 -13.14 -21.82
N GLN A 82 -38.14 -13.01 -20.63
CA GLN A 82 -39.42 -13.62 -20.26
C GLN A 82 -40.63 -12.69 -20.44
N LEU A 83 -40.43 -11.44 -20.87
CA LEU A 83 -41.55 -10.54 -21.17
C LEU A 83 -42.31 -11.05 -22.41
N ASP A 84 -43.57 -11.47 -22.20
CA ASP A 84 -44.51 -11.75 -23.29
C ASP A 84 -45.31 -10.47 -23.60
N PRO A 85 -45.10 -9.83 -24.75
CA PRO A 85 -45.79 -8.59 -25.11
C PRO A 85 -47.30 -8.75 -25.37
N LYS A 86 -47.85 -9.97 -25.32
CA LYS A 86 -49.30 -10.23 -25.50
C LYS A 86 -50.12 -10.19 -24.20
N GLU A 87 -49.50 -10.22 -23.03
CA GLU A 87 -50.21 -10.10 -21.72
C GLU A 87 -50.26 -8.65 -21.19
N GLU A 88 -49.54 -7.71 -21.80
CA GLU A 88 -49.49 -6.30 -21.35
C GLU A 88 -50.56 -5.38 -21.98
N GLU A 89 -51.57 -5.91 -22.70
CA GLU A 89 -52.76 -5.15 -23.19
C GLU A 89 -53.98 -5.25 -22.27
#